data_AF-A0A7C7JAZ5-F1
#
_entry.id   AF-A0A7C7JAZ5-F1
#
_cell.length_a   1.000
_cell.length_b   1.000
_cell.length_c   1.000
_cell.angle_alpha   90.00
_cell.angle_beta   90.00
_cell.angle_gamma   90.00
#
_symmetry.space_group_name_H-M   'P 1'
#
loop_
_entity.id
_entity.type
_entity.pdbx_description
1 polymer ?
#
loop_
_entity_poly.entity_id
_entity_poly.type
_entity_poly.pdbx_seq_one_letter_code
_entity_poly.pdbx_strand_id
1 'polypeptide(L)'
;FTAHTKFDSQSKELHGITYAFPRGSYEAHYVVVGKDGRVKRTDLLPLSSGTMLHECAITENYVLVLDLSITFSLYKLGTGYFPFSWNDDHQARIGLLNRKSNNGEIKWFNIDPCYFFHTVNAYEDHQGNVIVDAMRYQRVFDEDWNGPFTEFPPLLTRWSLNLSNGNASEQQLDDLPAEFPRMHPNLNGQFNQFGYSLGTGAQQKPDFGRIIKYDFTKNINEVYELGEGKRGAEPVFIPSENQKYEDEGYLMAYVYDKASDKSDLVIFNAQNIKSGPIAQIKLPQRVPFGFHGSWVPAQI
;
A
#
# COMPACT_ATOMS: atom_id res chain seq x y z
N PHE A 1 -4.42 -4.40 16.26
CA PHE A 1 -3.23 -4.79 15.47
C PHE A 1 -3.45 -4.33 14.04
N THR A 2 -2.40 -4.06 13.26
CA THR A 2 -2.55 -3.52 11.90
C THR A 2 -3.10 -4.56 10.92
N ALA A 3 -3.81 -4.10 9.90
CA ALA A 3 -4.20 -4.90 8.73
C ALA A 3 -3.09 -4.96 7.66
N HIS A 4 -2.05 -4.14 7.80
CA HIS A 4 -0.97 -3.97 6.83
C HIS A 4 0.39 -4.37 7.41
N THR A 5 0.56 -5.68 7.66
CA THR A 5 1.88 -6.20 8.03
C THR A 5 2.78 -6.32 6.82
N LYS A 6 4.08 -6.07 7.00
CA LYS A 6 5.12 -6.32 5.99
C LYS A 6 5.94 -7.54 6.36
N PHE A 7 5.94 -8.54 5.49
CA PHE A 7 6.75 -9.74 5.67
C PHE A 7 8.13 -9.54 5.06
N ASP A 8 9.17 -9.64 5.88
CA ASP A 8 10.55 -9.61 5.44
C ASP A 8 10.98 -11.03 5.04
N SER A 9 11.25 -11.21 3.76
CA SER A 9 11.58 -12.52 3.19
C SER A 9 12.93 -13.06 3.63
N GLN A 10 13.86 -12.21 4.08
CA GLN A 10 15.19 -12.60 4.53
C GLN A 10 15.15 -13.07 6.00
N SER A 11 14.58 -12.25 6.88
CA SER A 11 14.49 -12.55 8.31
C SER A 11 13.34 -13.51 8.67
N LYS A 12 12.34 -13.61 7.77
CA LYS A 12 11.06 -14.31 8.01
C LYS A 12 10.28 -13.70 9.17
N GLU A 13 10.41 -12.39 9.37
CA GLU A 13 9.70 -11.62 10.38
C GLU A 13 8.54 -10.84 9.77
N LEU A 14 7.49 -10.64 10.56
CA LEU A 14 6.36 -9.77 10.23
C LEU A 14 6.48 -8.47 11.02
N HIS A 15 6.51 -7.36 10.29
CA HIS A 15 6.60 -6.01 10.82
C HIS A 15 5.24 -5.33 10.72
N GLY A 16 4.86 -4.57 11.74
CA GLY A 16 3.65 -3.77 11.69
C GLY A 16 3.70 -2.58 12.65
N ILE A 17 2.99 -1.52 12.31
CA ILE A 17 2.73 -0.40 13.21
C ILE A 17 1.28 -0.46 13.66
N THR A 18 1.05 -0.48 14.97
CA THR A 18 -0.28 -0.54 15.57
C THR A 18 -0.55 0.74 16.34
N TYR A 19 -1.78 1.23 16.35
CA TYR A 19 -2.15 2.37 17.18
C TYR A 19 -3.48 2.14 17.89
N ALA A 20 -3.67 2.85 18.99
CA ALA A 20 -4.88 2.81 19.80
C ALA A 20 -5.11 4.18 20.47
N PHE A 21 -6.34 4.37 20.96
CA PHE A 21 -6.72 5.55 21.74
C PHE A 21 -7.06 5.16 23.21
N PRO A 22 -6.14 4.60 24.00
CA PRO A 22 -6.45 4.17 25.35
C PRO A 22 -6.77 5.38 26.24
N ARG A 23 -7.95 5.40 26.87
CA ARG A 23 -8.32 6.41 27.90
C ARG A 23 -8.10 7.87 27.47
N GLY A 24 -8.21 8.16 26.18
CA GLY A 24 -8.06 9.51 25.63
C GLY A 24 -6.63 9.94 25.27
N SER A 25 -5.62 9.07 25.42
CA SER A 25 -4.29 9.27 24.81
C SER A 25 -4.21 8.56 23.46
N TYR A 26 -3.37 9.04 22.55
CA TYR A 26 -3.00 8.33 21.33
C TYR A 26 -1.68 7.59 21.57
N GLU A 27 -1.64 6.29 21.28
CA GLU A 27 -0.45 5.46 21.41
C GLU A 27 -0.23 4.69 20.13
N ALA A 28 1.00 4.69 19.64
CA ALA A 28 1.42 3.92 18.47
C ALA A 28 2.64 3.07 18.81
N HIS A 29 2.69 1.86 18.28
CA HIS A 29 3.76 0.90 18.53
C HIS A 29 4.23 0.26 17.25
N TYR A 30 5.55 0.14 17.08
CA TYR A 30 6.15 -0.76 16.11
C TYR A 30 6.28 -2.14 16.74
N VAL A 31 5.72 -3.16 16.09
CA VAL A 31 5.67 -4.55 16.57
C VAL A 31 6.33 -5.47 15.56
N VAL A 32 7.17 -6.38 16.05
CA VAL A 32 7.81 -7.45 15.26
C VAL A 32 7.33 -8.79 15.76
N VAL A 33 6.76 -9.59 14.86
CA VAL A 33 6.41 -10.99 15.10
C VAL A 33 7.46 -11.87 14.42
N GLY A 34 8.09 -12.74 15.20
CA GLY A 34 9.10 -13.67 14.72
C GLY A 34 8.50 -14.82 13.92
N LYS A 35 9.37 -15.56 13.21
CA LYS A 35 9.03 -16.77 12.45
C LYS A 35 8.34 -17.88 13.26
N ASP A 36 8.42 -17.85 14.58
CA ASP A 36 7.76 -18.78 15.50
C ASP A 36 6.34 -18.31 15.91
N GLY A 37 5.87 -17.20 15.33
CA GLY A 37 4.56 -16.61 15.61
C GLY A 37 4.50 -15.82 16.92
N ARG A 38 5.62 -15.56 17.59
CA ARG A 38 5.67 -14.79 18.84
C ARG A 38 6.12 -13.35 18.62
N VAL A 39 5.60 -12.44 19.43
CA VAL A 39 6.08 -11.05 19.48
C VAL A 39 7.52 -11.06 19.98
N LYS A 40 8.44 -10.57 19.16
CA LYS A 40 9.87 -10.42 19.48
C LYS A 40 10.21 -9.03 20.02
N ARG A 41 9.52 -8.01 19.53
CA ARG A 41 9.82 -6.61 19.81
C ARG A 41 8.55 -5.77 19.78
N THR A 42 8.48 -4.79 20.67
CA THR A 42 7.42 -3.78 20.69
C THR A 42 8.05 -2.48 21.17
N ASP A 43 8.12 -1.49 20.28
CA ASP A 43 8.63 -0.16 20.60
C ASP A 43 7.49 0.84 20.61
N LEU A 44 7.44 1.71 21.61
CA LEU A 44 6.56 2.87 21.59
C LEU A 44 7.07 3.88 20.56
N LEU A 45 6.19 4.34 19.68
CA LEU A 45 6.46 5.42 18.74
C LEU A 45 5.99 6.74 19.37
N PRO A 46 6.87 7.74 19.55
CA PRO A 46 6.53 9.02 20.17
C PRO A 46 5.75 9.91 19.20
N LEU A 47 4.50 9.55 18.92
CA LEU A 47 3.58 10.29 18.06
C LEU A 47 2.49 10.96 18.91
N SER A 48 2.35 12.27 18.77
CA SER A 48 1.29 13.04 19.42
C SER A 48 0.20 13.51 18.46
N SER A 49 0.37 13.31 17.15
CA SER A 49 -0.52 13.84 16.11
C SER A 49 -1.91 13.20 16.07
N GLY A 50 -2.06 11.98 16.60
CA GLY A 50 -3.29 11.22 16.42
C GLY A 50 -3.57 10.89 14.95
N THR A 51 -2.53 10.81 14.12
CA THR A 51 -2.62 10.49 12.69
C THR A 51 -3.21 9.10 12.46
N MET A 52 -3.89 8.93 11.34
CA MET A 52 -4.41 7.63 10.92
C MET A 52 -3.28 6.76 10.34
N LEU A 53 -2.69 5.89 11.15
CA LEU A 53 -1.64 4.95 10.71
C LEU A 53 -2.25 3.71 10.03
N HIS A 54 -2.74 3.86 8.80
CA HIS A 54 -3.33 2.77 8.01
C HIS A 54 -2.28 1.75 7.54
N GLU A 55 -1.10 2.24 7.14
CA GLU A 55 -0.04 1.47 6.49
C GLU A 55 1.32 1.72 7.16
N CYS A 56 2.26 0.81 6.94
CA CYS A 56 3.67 1.03 7.27
C CYS A 56 4.53 0.47 6.13
N ALA A 57 5.75 0.96 5.96
CA ALA A 57 6.70 0.33 5.04
C ALA A 57 7.94 -0.12 5.80
N ILE A 58 8.71 -1.01 5.20
CA ILE A 58 10.04 -1.37 5.69
C ILE A 58 11.04 -1.11 4.57
N THR A 59 12.30 -0.93 4.93
CA THR A 59 13.47 -1.09 4.06
C THR A 59 14.38 -2.14 4.70
N GLU A 60 15.59 -2.31 4.19
CA GLU A 60 16.58 -3.16 4.86
C GLU A 60 16.81 -2.72 6.32
N ASN A 61 17.00 -1.41 6.56
CA ASN A 61 17.41 -0.86 7.85
C ASN A 61 16.30 -0.11 8.61
N TYR A 62 15.21 0.29 7.97
CA TYR A 62 14.20 1.15 8.58
C TYR A 62 12.80 0.52 8.55
N VAL A 63 11.99 0.89 9.54
CA VAL A 63 10.53 0.88 9.42
C VAL A 63 10.09 2.33 9.24
N LEU A 64 9.18 2.55 8.30
CA LEU A 64 8.65 3.86 7.96
C LEU A 64 7.38 4.13 8.76
N VAL A 65 7.36 5.29 9.42
CA VAL A 65 6.22 5.83 10.14
C VAL A 65 5.58 6.93 9.30
N LEU A 66 4.33 6.72 8.89
CA LEU A 66 3.62 7.60 7.96
C LEU A 66 2.73 8.57 8.73
N ASP A 67 3.29 9.71 9.15
CA ASP A 67 2.56 10.74 9.92
C ASP A 67 1.96 11.78 8.95
N LEU A 68 0.85 11.40 8.32
CA LEU A 68 0.22 12.11 7.20
C LEU A 68 -0.96 12.99 7.64
N SER A 69 -1.57 13.71 6.68
CA SER A 69 -2.53 14.81 6.91
C SER A 69 -3.92 14.41 7.43
N ILE A 70 -4.17 13.12 7.68
CA ILE A 70 -5.43 12.65 8.27
C ILE A 70 -5.22 12.40 9.75
N THR A 71 -5.86 13.19 10.61
CA THR A 71 -5.74 13.08 12.07
C THR A 71 -7.09 12.87 12.73
N PHE A 72 -7.05 12.42 13.98
CA PHE A 72 -8.24 12.23 14.80
C PHE A 72 -9.05 13.53 14.96
N SER A 73 -10.36 13.44 14.80
CA SER A 73 -11.28 14.59 14.88
C SER A 73 -12.33 14.37 15.95
N LEU A 74 -12.23 15.14 17.05
CA LEU A 74 -13.22 15.13 18.12
C LEU A 74 -14.61 15.57 17.63
N TYR A 75 -14.65 16.48 16.65
CA TYR A 75 -15.90 16.90 16.02
C TYR A 75 -16.59 15.72 15.33
N LYS A 76 -15.88 14.96 14.47
CA LYS A 76 -16.45 13.78 13.80
C LYS A 76 -16.81 12.66 14.78
N LEU A 77 -16.03 12.47 15.84
CA LEU A 77 -16.38 11.54 16.90
C LEU A 77 -17.74 11.90 17.53
N GLY A 78 -17.96 13.18 17.83
CA GLY A 78 -19.19 13.66 18.45
C GLY A 78 -20.44 13.56 17.56
N THR A 79 -20.26 13.52 16.23
CA THR A 79 -21.37 13.33 15.27
C THR A 79 -21.67 11.86 14.97
N GLY A 80 -20.90 10.92 15.55
CA GLY A 80 -21.05 9.48 15.30
C GLY A 80 -20.48 9.00 13.96
N TYR A 81 -19.74 9.86 13.25
CA TYR A 81 -19.04 9.52 12.01
C TYR A 81 -17.66 8.92 12.26
N PHE A 82 -17.03 8.43 11.20
CA PHE A 82 -15.64 7.96 11.24
C PHE A 82 -14.72 9.08 11.78
N PRO A 83 -13.98 8.87 12.88
CA PRO A 83 -13.39 9.95 13.68
C PRO A 83 -12.05 10.46 13.14
N PHE A 84 -11.88 10.47 11.81
CA PHE A 84 -10.68 10.93 11.11
C PHE A 84 -11.05 11.94 10.02
N SER A 85 -10.28 13.02 9.91
CA SER A 85 -10.48 14.05 8.90
C SER A 85 -9.15 14.55 8.39
N TRP A 86 -9.20 15.16 7.20
CA TRP A 86 -8.14 16.05 6.77
C TRP A 86 -7.89 17.14 7.82
N ASN A 87 -6.62 17.47 8.01
CA ASN A 87 -6.15 18.48 8.95
C ASN A 87 -5.09 19.35 8.28
N ASP A 88 -5.50 20.53 7.80
CA ASP A 88 -4.61 21.49 7.15
C ASP A 88 -3.54 22.06 8.12
N ASP A 89 -3.72 21.95 9.44
CA ASP A 89 -2.77 22.41 10.45
C ASP A 89 -1.69 21.36 10.78
N HIS A 90 -1.79 20.13 10.25
CA HIS A 90 -0.83 19.06 10.53
C HIS A 90 0.23 18.94 9.42
N GLN A 91 1.50 19.01 9.81
CA GLN A 91 2.63 18.81 8.89
C GLN A 91 2.78 17.33 8.52
N ALA A 92 2.46 16.98 7.27
CA ALA A 92 2.73 15.66 6.74
C ALA A 92 4.24 15.36 6.71
N ARG A 93 4.62 14.16 7.15
CA ARG A 93 6.03 13.75 7.23
C ARG A 93 6.19 12.22 7.23
N ILE A 94 7.33 11.77 6.74
CA ILE A 94 7.74 10.36 6.77
C ILE A 94 8.87 10.21 7.79
N GLY A 95 8.69 9.28 8.73
CA GLY A 95 9.65 8.98 9.78
C GLY A 95 10.41 7.70 9.50
N LEU A 96 11.73 7.71 9.68
CA LEU A 96 12.59 6.54 9.62
C LEU A 96 12.99 6.12 11.02
N LEU A 97 12.45 4.99 11.49
CA LEU A 97 12.90 4.33 12.71
C LEU A 97 13.84 3.19 12.31
N ASN A 98 15.07 3.20 12.85
CA ASN A 98 16.00 2.10 12.60
C ASN A 98 15.47 0.81 13.24
N ARG A 99 15.19 -0.20 12.41
CA ARG A 99 14.59 -1.46 12.87
C ARG A 99 15.63 -2.47 13.39
N LYS A 100 16.92 -2.18 13.20
CA LYS A 100 18.06 -2.98 13.67
C LYS A 100 18.65 -2.47 15.00
N SER A 101 18.35 -1.24 15.41
CA SER A 101 18.74 -0.66 16.71
C SER A 101 17.53 -0.38 17.60
N ASN A 102 17.77 -0.22 18.91
CA ASN A 102 16.73 0.04 19.92
C ASN A 102 16.82 1.47 20.51
N ASN A 103 17.41 2.44 19.80
CA ASN A 103 17.52 3.81 20.32
C ASN A 103 16.19 4.57 20.31
N GLY A 104 15.18 4.09 19.57
CA GLY A 104 13.85 4.70 19.49
C GLY A 104 13.81 6.05 18.76
N GLU A 105 14.92 6.46 18.15
CA GLU A 105 15.02 7.73 17.45
C GLU A 105 14.41 7.62 16.05
N ILE A 106 13.49 8.53 15.74
CA ILE A 106 12.87 8.63 14.43
C ILE A 106 13.43 9.86 13.72
N LYS A 107 14.01 9.63 12.54
CA LYS A 107 14.42 10.72 11.65
C LYS A 107 13.25 11.14 10.77
N TRP A 108 12.79 12.37 10.90
CA TRP A 108 11.63 12.90 10.19
C TRP A 108 12.01 13.66 8.93
N PHE A 109 11.21 13.49 7.89
CA PHE A 109 11.30 14.20 6.63
C PHE A 109 9.94 14.84 6.34
N ASN A 110 9.89 16.17 6.29
CA ASN A 110 8.67 16.89 5.95
C ASN A 110 8.36 16.68 4.45
N ILE A 111 7.09 16.48 4.14
CA ILE A 111 6.57 16.38 2.77
C ILE A 111 5.37 17.31 2.61
N ASP A 112 4.96 17.55 1.37
CA ASP A 112 3.74 18.31 1.11
C ASP A 112 2.50 17.57 1.64
N PRO A 113 1.44 18.28 2.07
CA PRO A 113 0.21 17.67 2.56
C PRO A 113 -0.37 16.65 1.57
N CYS A 114 -0.48 15.41 2.01
CA CYS A 114 -1.09 14.31 1.26
C CYS A 114 -1.62 13.24 2.21
N TYR A 115 -2.25 12.22 1.64
CA TYR A 115 -2.47 10.94 2.30
C TYR A 115 -2.23 9.80 1.32
N PHE A 116 -1.80 8.64 1.79
CA PHE A 116 -1.79 7.42 0.99
C PHE A 116 -2.12 6.24 1.86
N PHE A 117 -3.07 5.42 1.39
CA PHE A 117 -3.44 4.18 2.07
C PHE A 117 -2.40 3.11 1.81
N HIS A 118 -1.90 2.94 0.58
CA HIS A 118 -0.99 1.83 0.30
C HIS A 118 0.30 2.28 -0.35
N THR A 119 1.39 1.77 0.19
CA THR A 119 2.71 1.79 -0.42
C THR A 119 2.82 0.66 -1.42
N VAL A 120 3.37 0.93 -2.60
CA VAL A 120 3.87 -0.13 -3.49
C VAL A 120 5.03 -0.84 -2.80
N ASN A 121 6.05 -0.07 -2.40
CA ASN A 121 7.21 -0.54 -1.66
C ASN A 121 8.02 0.64 -1.09
N ALA A 122 9.01 0.33 -0.26
CA ALA A 122 10.09 1.24 0.09
C ALA A 122 11.43 0.49 0.05
N TYR A 123 12.52 1.17 -0.28
CA TYR A 123 13.86 0.57 -0.30
C TYR A 123 14.95 1.63 -0.08
N GLU A 124 16.17 1.17 0.17
CA GLU A 124 17.35 2.04 0.25
C GLU A 124 18.13 2.00 -1.05
N ASP A 125 18.45 3.16 -1.62
CA ASP A 125 19.28 3.25 -2.82
C ASP A 125 20.78 3.06 -2.50
N HIS A 126 21.62 2.98 -3.53
CA HIS A 126 23.07 2.79 -3.35
C HIS A 126 23.79 3.94 -2.63
N GLN A 127 23.14 5.11 -2.50
CA GLN A 127 23.66 6.27 -1.77
C GLN A 127 23.18 6.27 -0.30
N GLY A 128 22.32 5.32 0.08
CA GLY A 128 21.72 5.24 1.40
C GLY A 128 20.51 6.15 1.59
N ASN A 129 19.95 6.72 0.52
CA ASN A 129 18.66 7.43 0.58
C ASN A 129 17.52 6.41 0.64
N VAL A 130 16.39 6.80 1.24
CA VAL A 130 15.19 5.95 1.27
C VAL A 130 14.24 6.40 0.16
N ILE A 131 13.83 5.45 -0.68
CA ILE A 131 12.83 5.64 -1.74
C ILE A 131 11.52 5.02 -1.28
N VAL A 132 10.41 5.71 -1.49
CA VAL A 132 9.05 5.26 -1.14
C VAL A 132 8.14 5.48 -2.33
N ASP A 133 7.50 4.42 -2.81
CA ASP A 133 6.47 4.49 -3.84
C ASP A 133 5.11 4.21 -3.21
N ALA A 134 4.13 5.09 -3.42
CA ALA A 134 2.78 4.91 -2.88
C ALA A 134 1.69 5.52 -3.77
N MET A 135 0.45 5.14 -3.49
CA MET A 135 -0.73 5.63 -4.18
C MET A 135 -1.28 6.87 -3.46
N ARG A 136 -0.80 8.04 -3.91
CA ARG A 136 -0.99 9.35 -3.28
C ARG A 136 -2.35 9.94 -3.58
N TYR A 137 -3.11 10.23 -2.54
CA TYR A 137 -4.29 11.08 -2.58
C TYR A 137 -3.87 12.51 -2.30
N GLN A 138 -4.32 13.42 -3.16
CA GLN A 138 -4.14 14.86 -2.92
C GLN A 138 -4.94 15.32 -1.69
N ARG A 139 -6.17 14.82 -1.52
CA ARG A 139 -7.06 15.12 -0.39
C ARG A 139 -8.08 14.00 -0.23
N VAL A 140 -8.47 13.69 1.01
CA VAL A 140 -9.46 12.65 1.34
C VAL A 140 -10.06 12.91 2.72
N PHE A 141 -11.30 12.47 2.95
CA PHE A 141 -12.03 12.64 4.22
C PHE A 141 -12.19 14.11 4.66
N ASP A 142 -12.16 15.03 3.70
CA ASP A 142 -12.33 16.45 3.96
C ASP A 142 -13.80 16.84 3.79
N GLU A 143 -14.24 16.96 2.53
CA GLU A 143 -15.62 17.29 2.19
C GLU A 143 -16.55 16.07 2.27
N ASP A 144 -16.11 14.90 1.79
CA ASP A 144 -16.87 13.65 1.85
C ASP A 144 -16.26 12.69 2.88
N TRP A 145 -17.03 12.41 3.92
CA TRP A 145 -16.58 11.60 5.05
C TRP A 145 -16.73 10.09 4.81
N ASN A 146 -17.27 9.67 3.67
CA ASN A 146 -17.42 8.24 3.34
C ASN A 146 -16.15 7.65 2.74
N GLY A 147 -15.40 8.44 1.95
CA GLY A 147 -14.08 8.11 1.39
C GLY A 147 -13.90 6.69 0.80
N PRO A 148 -12.64 6.29 0.53
CA PRO A 148 -11.54 7.17 0.19
C PRO A 148 -11.62 7.69 -1.27
N PHE A 149 -12.49 7.10 -2.11
CA PHE A 149 -12.54 7.39 -3.55
C PHE A 149 -13.60 8.43 -3.94
N THR A 150 -13.87 9.39 -3.07
CA THR A 150 -14.98 10.34 -3.20
C THR A 150 -14.57 11.74 -3.61
N GLU A 151 -13.28 12.08 -3.48
CA GLU A 151 -12.77 13.43 -3.72
C GLU A 151 -11.72 13.44 -4.83
N PHE A 152 -10.52 12.94 -4.53
CA PHE A 152 -9.40 12.88 -5.46
C PHE A 152 -8.97 11.43 -5.71
N PRO A 153 -8.66 11.06 -6.96
CA PRO A 153 -8.11 9.74 -7.25
C PRO A 153 -6.68 9.61 -6.71
N PRO A 154 -6.27 8.39 -6.31
CA PRO A 154 -4.88 8.10 -5.99
C PRO A 154 -4.00 8.06 -7.24
N LEU A 155 -2.81 8.67 -7.17
CA LEU A 155 -1.81 8.66 -8.23
C LEU A 155 -0.48 8.10 -7.72
N LEU A 156 0.17 7.27 -8.54
CA LEU A 156 1.44 6.66 -8.21
C LEU A 156 2.52 7.74 -8.07
N THR A 157 3.07 7.87 -6.87
CA THR A 157 4.04 8.92 -6.51
C THR A 157 5.23 8.32 -5.77
N ARG A 158 6.41 8.85 -6.06
CA ARG A 158 7.68 8.53 -5.43
C ARG A 158 8.14 9.65 -4.51
N TRP A 159 8.56 9.30 -3.30
CA TRP A 159 9.35 10.16 -2.44
C TRP A 159 10.78 9.65 -2.34
N SER A 160 11.74 10.58 -2.41
CA SER A 160 13.16 10.31 -2.15
C SER A 160 13.59 11.08 -0.91
N LEU A 161 13.94 10.35 0.15
CA LEU A 161 14.35 10.87 1.45
C LEU A 161 15.87 10.90 1.53
N ASN A 162 16.46 12.09 1.45
CA ASN A 162 17.90 12.25 1.42
C ASN A 162 18.49 12.26 2.83
N LEU A 163 19.17 11.18 3.22
CA LEU A 163 19.68 11.04 4.57
C LEU A 163 20.83 12.01 4.89
N SER A 164 21.57 12.49 3.89
CA SER A 164 22.71 13.40 4.11
C SER A 164 22.29 14.82 4.52
N ASN A 165 21.18 15.33 3.95
CA ASN A 165 20.72 16.70 4.19
C ASN A 165 19.35 16.79 4.90
N GLY A 166 18.62 15.68 5.04
CA GLY A 166 17.33 15.64 5.73
C GLY A 166 16.13 16.10 4.90
N ASN A 167 16.30 16.31 3.59
CA ASN A 167 15.22 16.76 2.70
C ASN A 167 14.49 15.58 2.06
N ALA A 168 13.21 15.79 1.74
CA ALA A 168 12.43 14.91 0.86
C ALA A 168 12.13 15.61 -0.47
N SER A 169 12.07 14.83 -1.55
CA SER A 169 11.52 15.28 -2.84
C SER A 169 10.39 14.34 -3.27
N GLU A 170 9.40 14.90 -3.96
CA GLU A 170 8.23 14.18 -4.49
C GLU A 170 8.25 14.15 -6.03
N GLN A 171 7.85 13.03 -6.64
CA GLN A 171 7.68 12.89 -8.08
C GLN A 171 6.48 11.99 -8.39
N GLN A 172 5.47 12.51 -9.08
CA GLN A 172 4.41 11.68 -9.67
C GLN A 172 5.00 10.86 -10.83
N LEU A 173 4.79 9.55 -10.80
CA LEU A 173 5.33 8.61 -11.79
C LEU A 173 4.33 8.26 -12.90
N ASP A 174 3.03 8.39 -12.62
CA ASP A 174 1.96 8.09 -13.58
C ASP A 174 0.76 9.01 -13.37
N ASP A 175 0.07 9.32 -14.47
CA ASP A 175 -1.16 10.10 -14.49
C ASP A 175 -2.42 9.20 -14.41
N LEU A 176 -2.26 7.88 -14.52
CA LEU A 176 -3.35 6.92 -14.37
C LEU A 176 -3.72 6.71 -12.89
N PRO A 177 -4.98 6.98 -12.49
CA PRO A 177 -5.49 6.64 -11.19
C PRO A 177 -5.40 5.15 -10.88
N ALA A 178 -4.75 4.82 -9.76
CA ALA A 178 -4.46 3.45 -9.39
C ALA A 178 -4.41 3.26 -7.89
N GLU A 179 -4.80 2.06 -7.44
CA GLU A 179 -4.73 1.67 -6.05
C GLU A 179 -4.50 0.16 -5.91
N PHE A 180 -4.51 -0.37 -4.69
CA PHE A 180 -4.26 -1.77 -4.38
C PHE A 180 -2.95 -2.26 -5.00
N PRO A 181 -1.82 -1.58 -4.72
CA PRO A 181 -0.55 -1.91 -5.32
C PRO A 181 -0.02 -3.25 -4.80
N ARG A 182 0.62 -3.97 -5.69
CA ARG A 182 1.28 -5.26 -5.45
C ARG A 182 2.63 -5.29 -6.13
N MET A 183 3.51 -6.11 -5.59
CA MET A 183 4.80 -6.42 -6.18
C MET A 183 5.19 -7.84 -5.77
N HIS A 184 6.36 -8.29 -6.19
CA HIS A 184 6.87 -9.61 -5.86
C HIS A 184 6.98 -9.78 -4.33
N PRO A 185 6.31 -10.75 -3.69
CA PRO A 185 6.12 -10.79 -2.23
C PRO A 185 7.43 -10.90 -1.43
N ASN A 186 8.51 -11.38 -2.05
CA ASN A 186 9.82 -11.48 -1.41
C ASN A 186 10.64 -10.17 -1.43
N LEU A 187 10.16 -9.11 -2.09
CA LEU A 187 10.89 -7.85 -2.26
C LEU A 187 10.40 -6.71 -1.34
N ASN A 188 9.58 -7.01 -0.32
CA ASN A 188 9.25 -6.02 0.71
C ASN A 188 10.54 -5.47 1.33
N GLY A 189 10.71 -4.14 1.26
CA GLY A 189 11.89 -3.47 1.79
C GLY A 189 13.14 -3.53 0.93
N GLN A 190 13.05 -4.10 -0.28
CA GLN A 190 14.12 -4.21 -1.25
C GLN A 190 13.71 -3.53 -2.56
N PHE A 191 14.67 -3.21 -3.42
CA PHE A 191 14.34 -2.69 -4.75
C PHE A 191 13.47 -3.70 -5.52
N ASN A 192 12.42 -3.20 -6.18
CA ASN A 192 11.60 -3.93 -7.13
C ASN A 192 11.54 -3.14 -8.44
N GLN A 193 11.80 -3.82 -9.56
CA GLN A 193 11.63 -3.23 -10.89
C GLN A 193 10.15 -3.19 -11.30
N PHE A 194 9.35 -4.17 -10.88
CA PHE A 194 7.99 -4.35 -11.34
C PHE A 194 6.97 -4.15 -10.21
N GLY A 195 5.82 -3.61 -10.58
CA GLY A 195 4.66 -3.47 -9.71
C GLY A 195 3.37 -3.68 -10.48
N TYR A 196 2.28 -3.93 -9.77
CA TYR A 196 0.95 -4.15 -10.31
C TYR A 196 -0.08 -3.37 -9.48
N SER A 197 -1.16 -2.93 -10.10
CA SER A 197 -2.24 -2.24 -9.38
C SER A 197 -3.58 -2.46 -10.08
N LEU A 198 -4.63 -2.08 -9.36
CA LEU A 198 -5.97 -1.95 -9.90
C LEU A 198 -6.19 -0.48 -10.27
N GLY A 199 -6.49 -0.20 -11.54
CA GLY A 199 -6.84 1.14 -11.98
C GLY A 199 -8.20 1.55 -11.43
N THR A 200 -8.27 2.70 -10.78
CA THR A 200 -9.49 3.17 -10.09
C THR A 200 -10.38 4.02 -10.98
N GLY A 201 -9.84 4.58 -12.06
CA GLY A 201 -10.53 5.59 -12.85
C GLY A 201 -10.53 6.97 -12.18
N ALA A 202 -10.77 8.02 -12.96
CA ALA A 202 -10.64 9.41 -12.49
C ALA A 202 -11.91 9.99 -11.85
N GLN A 203 -12.99 9.20 -11.75
CA GLN A 203 -14.30 9.67 -11.26
C GLN A 203 -14.40 9.52 -9.74
N GLN A 204 -15.27 10.31 -9.09
CA GLN A 204 -15.57 10.27 -7.64
C GLN A 204 -16.29 8.99 -7.16
N LYS A 205 -16.24 7.92 -7.97
CA LYS A 205 -16.59 6.54 -7.64
C LYS A 205 -15.74 5.67 -8.57
N PRO A 206 -14.88 4.80 -8.02
CA PRO A 206 -13.91 4.09 -8.83
C PRO A 206 -14.58 3.03 -9.70
N ASP A 207 -14.11 2.88 -10.94
CA ASP A 207 -14.59 1.84 -11.84
C ASP A 207 -13.94 0.48 -11.57
N PHE A 208 -12.71 0.48 -11.04
CA PHE A 208 -11.88 -0.71 -10.85
C PHE A 208 -11.77 -1.56 -12.14
N GLY A 209 -11.77 -0.89 -13.30
CA GLY A 209 -12.01 -1.51 -14.60
C GLY A 209 -10.77 -2.09 -15.28
N ARG A 210 -9.58 -1.91 -14.70
CA ARG A 210 -8.31 -2.26 -15.37
C ARG A 210 -7.23 -2.73 -14.40
N ILE A 211 -6.35 -3.57 -14.92
CA ILE A 211 -5.10 -3.96 -14.25
C ILE A 211 -3.96 -3.20 -14.89
N ILE A 212 -3.07 -2.65 -14.06
CA ILE A 212 -1.89 -1.91 -14.53
C ILE A 212 -0.64 -2.66 -14.06
N LYS A 213 0.35 -2.79 -14.93
CA LYS A 213 1.70 -3.23 -14.62
C LYS A 213 2.66 -2.07 -14.83
N TYR A 214 3.61 -1.90 -13.91
CA TYR A 214 4.66 -0.90 -13.98
C TYR A 214 6.03 -1.54 -14.19
N ASP A 215 6.90 -0.91 -14.97
CA ASP A 215 8.35 -1.13 -15.01
C ASP A 215 9.03 0.16 -14.54
N PHE A 216 9.38 0.20 -13.26
CA PHE A 216 9.94 1.37 -12.58
C PHE A 216 11.33 1.77 -13.09
N THR A 217 12.09 0.82 -13.65
CA THR A 217 13.40 1.10 -14.25
C THR A 217 13.26 1.82 -15.58
N LYS A 218 12.24 1.44 -16.37
CA LYS A 218 11.97 2.05 -17.68
C LYS A 218 11.01 3.24 -17.62
N ASN A 219 10.38 3.45 -16.47
CA ASN A 219 9.33 4.46 -16.26
C ASN A 219 8.19 4.34 -17.28
N ILE A 220 7.68 3.11 -17.45
CA ILE A 220 6.55 2.82 -18.34
C ILE A 220 5.51 1.96 -17.61
N ASN A 221 4.27 2.02 -18.09
CA ASN A 221 3.21 1.13 -17.67
C ASN A 221 2.63 0.33 -18.84
N GLU A 222 1.94 -0.76 -18.49
CA GLU A 222 1.08 -1.53 -19.37
C GLU A 222 -0.30 -1.64 -18.73
N VAL A 223 -1.36 -1.55 -19.53
CA VAL A 223 -2.74 -1.58 -19.05
C VAL A 223 -3.51 -2.70 -19.74
N TYR A 224 -4.29 -3.44 -18.96
CA TYR A 224 -5.30 -4.36 -19.46
C TYR A 224 -6.68 -3.93 -18.96
N GLU A 225 -7.56 -3.55 -19.90
CA GLU A 225 -8.96 -3.25 -19.61
C GLU A 225 -9.74 -4.56 -19.43
N LEU A 226 -10.46 -4.68 -18.31
CA LEU A 226 -11.25 -5.88 -17.99
C LEU A 226 -12.47 -6.06 -18.92
N GLY A 227 -12.94 -4.96 -19.50
CA GLY A 227 -14.11 -4.89 -20.37
C GLY A 227 -15.30 -4.18 -19.71
N GLU A 228 -16.28 -3.81 -20.53
CA GLU A 228 -17.45 -3.05 -20.07
C GLU A 228 -18.23 -3.78 -18.96
N GLY A 229 -18.59 -3.04 -17.91
CA GLY A 229 -19.37 -3.59 -16.79
C GLY A 229 -18.60 -4.53 -15.86
N LYS A 230 -17.30 -4.75 -16.11
CA LYS A 230 -16.44 -5.59 -15.27
C LYS A 230 -15.60 -4.77 -14.31
N ARG A 231 -15.40 -5.30 -13.11
CA ARG A 231 -14.68 -4.63 -12.02
C ARG A 231 -13.79 -5.63 -11.27
N GLY A 232 -12.52 -5.29 -11.11
CA GLY A 232 -11.55 -6.10 -10.39
C GLY A 232 -11.61 -5.90 -8.89
N ALA A 233 -11.12 -6.89 -8.15
CA ALA A 233 -10.63 -6.75 -6.78
C ALA A 233 -9.10 -6.63 -6.78
N GLU A 234 -8.51 -6.34 -5.63
CA GLU A 234 -7.06 -6.30 -5.46
C GLU A 234 -6.39 -7.56 -6.03
N PRO A 235 -5.41 -7.41 -6.94
CA PRO A 235 -4.69 -8.55 -7.47
C PRO A 235 -3.71 -9.11 -6.43
N VAL A 236 -3.19 -10.31 -6.67
CA VAL A 236 -2.09 -10.92 -5.91
C VAL A 236 -1.07 -11.49 -6.90
N PHE A 237 0.20 -11.16 -6.69
CA PHE A 237 1.31 -11.74 -7.47
C PHE A 237 1.73 -13.08 -6.86
N ILE A 238 1.93 -14.08 -7.72
CA ILE A 238 2.35 -15.43 -7.37
C ILE A 238 3.61 -15.76 -8.20
N PRO A 239 4.80 -15.88 -7.59
CA PRO A 239 6.01 -16.27 -8.30
C PRO A 239 5.87 -17.66 -8.93
N SER A 240 6.48 -17.89 -10.10
CA SER A 240 6.61 -19.25 -10.64
C SER A 240 7.64 -20.06 -9.83
N GLU A 241 7.52 -21.39 -9.80
CA GLU A 241 8.41 -22.26 -9.00
C GLU A 241 9.89 -22.14 -9.39
N ASN A 242 10.18 -21.90 -10.68
CA ASN A 242 11.53 -21.82 -11.23
C ASN A 242 11.84 -20.43 -11.80
N GLN A 243 11.29 -19.40 -11.15
CA GLN A 243 11.42 -18.00 -11.54
C GLN A 243 12.87 -17.61 -11.81
N LYS A 244 13.12 -16.99 -12.97
CA LYS A 244 14.42 -16.40 -13.36
C LYS A 244 14.39 -14.89 -13.39
N TYR A 245 13.22 -14.30 -13.58
CA TYR A 245 13.01 -12.85 -13.63
C TYR A 245 12.00 -12.43 -12.56
N GLU A 246 12.16 -11.22 -12.01
CA GLU A 246 11.31 -10.69 -10.93
C GLU A 246 9.80 -10.79 -11.20
N ASP A 247 9.38 -10.55 -12.44
CA ASP A 247 7.96 -10.56 -12.86
C ASP A 247 7.50 -11.92 -13.44
N GLU A 248 8.35 -12.93 -13.46
CA GLU A 248 8.00 -14.25 -13.97
C GLU A 248 7.12 -14.98 -12.96
N GLY A 249 5.83 -15.07 -13.28
CA GLY A 249 4.81 -15.58 -12.39
C GLY A 249 3.41 -15.25 -12.89
N TYR A 250 2.47 -15.25 -11.96
CA TYR A 250 1.06 -15.08 -12.23
C TYR A 250 0.48 -13.91 -11.44
N LEU A 251 -0.45 -13.18 -12.05
CA LEU A 251 -1.27 -12.22 -11.34
C LEU A 251 -2.70 -12.79 -11.25
N MET A 252 -3.22 -12.90 -10.04
CA MET A 252 -4.53 -13.47 -9.78
C MET A 252 -5.45 -12.42 -9.15
N ALA A 253 -6.68 -12.28 -9.67
CA ALA A 253 -7.67 -11.33 -9.16
C ALA A 253 -9.09 -11.87 -9.32
N TYR A 254 -10.01 -11.44 -8.45
CA TYR A 254 -11.44 -11.60 -8.73
C TYR A 254 -11.91 -10.50 -9.67
N VAL A 255 -12.77 -10.84 -10.62
CA VAL A 255 -13.43 -9.89 -11.53
C VAL A 255 -14.93 -10.12 -11.46
N TYR A 256 -15.66 -9.13 -10.96
CA TYR A 256 -17.12 -9.10 -11.01
C TYR A 256 -17.60 -8.65 -12.39
N ASP A 257 -18.61 -9.32 -12.93
CA ASP A 257 -19.27 -9.00 -14.19
C ASP A 257 -20.73 -8.62 -13.92
N LYS A 258 -21.07 -7.35 -14.17
CA LYS A 258 -22.43 -6.82 -13.98
C LYS A 258 -23.48 -7.49 -14.86
N ALA A 259 -23.12 -7.95 -16.06
CA ALA A 259 -24.09 -8.53 -16.99
C ALA A 259 -24.61 -9.90 -16.51
N SER A 260 -23.76 -10.66 -15.81
CA SER A 260 -24.11 -11.98 -15.28
C SER A 260 -24.39 -12.01 -13.78
N ASP A 261 -24.11 -10.91 -13.06
CA ASP A 261 -24.12 -10.80 -11.60
C ASP A 261 -23.29 -11.92 -10.91
N LYS A 262 -22.14 -12.22 -11.51
CA LYS A 262 -21.20 -13.26 -11.04
C LYS A 262 -19.77 -12.74 -11.06
N SER A 263 -18.88 -13.51 -10.44
CA SER A 263 -17.45 -13.22 -10.45
C SER A 263 -16.66 -14.36 -11.05
N ASP A 264 -15.52 -14.02 -11.64
CA ASP A 264 -14.51 -14.98 -12.08
C ASP A 264 -13.24 -14.76 -11.26
N LEU A 265 -12.50 -15.84 -10.98
CA LEU A 265 -11.09 -15.74 -10.60
C LEU A 265 -10.27 -15.79 -11.87
N VAL A 266 -9.63 -14.68 -12.22
CA VAL A 266 -8.83 -14.52 -13.44
C VAL A 266 -7.34 -14.64 -13.11
N ILE A 267 -6.60 -15.29 -14.00
CA ILE A 267 -5.16 -15.51 -13.86
C ILE A 267 -4.48 -14.97 -15.11
N PHE A 268 -3.55 -14.04 -14.94
CA PHE A 268 -2.73 -13.47 -16.01
C PHE A 268 -1.31 -14.02 -15.95
N ASN A 269 -0.64 -14.05 -17.10
CA ASN A 269 0.82 -14.06 -17.13
C ASN A 269 1.31 -12.67 -16.68
N ALA A 270 2.01 -12.59 -15.55
CA ALA A 270 2.43 -11.33 -14.96
C ALA A 270 3.49 -10.59 -15.80
N GLN A 271 4.17 -11.29 -16.72
CA GLN A 271 5.11 -10.68 -17.66
C GLN A 271 4.41 -9.92 -18.80
N ASN A 272 3.21 -10.35 -19.19
CA ASN A 272 2.48 -9.79 -20.31
C ASN A 272 0.97 -9.79 -20.02
N ILE A 273 0.53 -8.81 -19.24
CA ILE A 273 -0.88 -8.67 -18.88
C ILE A 273 -1.75 -8.26 -20.08
N LYS A 274 -1.16 -7.62 -21.11
CA LYS A 274 -1.86 -7.15 -22.31
C LYS A 274 -2.44 -8.29 -23.16
N SER A 275 -1.86 -9.49 -23.08
CA SER A 275 -2.44 -10.68 -23.73
C SER A 275 -3.72 -11.19 -23.04
N GLY A 276 -4.10 -10.60 -21.90
CA GLY A 276 -5.28 -11.00 -21.15
C GLY A 276 -5.07 -12.23 -20.28
N PRO A 277 -6.14 -12.72 -19.63
CA PRO A 277 -6.05 -13.83 -18.71
C PRO A 277 -5.73 -15.13 -19.46
N ILE A 278 -4.73 -15.85 -18.96
CA ILE A 278 -4.35 -17.20 -19.44
C ILE A 278 -5.29 -18.28 -18.89
N ALA A 279 -6.02 -17.99 -17.81
CA ALA A 279 -7.08 -18.84 -17.26
C ALA A 279 -8.16 -18.00 -16.57
N GLN A 280 -9.40 -18.52 -16.58
CA GLN A 280 -10.53 -17.93 -15.87
C GLN A 280 -11.35 -19.04 -15.21
N ILE A 281 -11.51 -18.97 -13.90
CA ILE A 281 -12.34 -19.91 -13.12
C ILE A 281 -13.68 -19.22 -12.86
N LYS A 282 -14.73 -19.74 -13.50
CA LYS A 282 -16.09 -19.20 -13.39
C LYS A 282 -16.69 -19.56 -12.04
N LEU A 283 -17.07 -18.57 -11.24
CA LEU A 283 -17.74 -18.82 -9.96
C LEU A 283 -19.26 -18.82 -10.16
N PRO A 284 -20.01 -19.64 -9.40
CA PRO A 284 -21.46 -19.74 -9.57
C PRO A 284 -22.20 -18.50 -9.05
N GLN A 285 -21.52 -17.59 -8.33
CA GLN A 285 -22.09 -16.44 -7.65
C GLN A 285 -21.12 -15.26 -7.62
N ARG A 286 -21.63 -14.09 -7.27
CA ARG A 286 -20.85 -12.88 -7.00
C ARG A 286 -19.94 -13.07 -5.79
N VAL A 287 -18.69 -12.61 -5.92
CA VAL A 287 -17.80 -12.30 -4.80
C VAL A 287 -17.95 -10.81 -4.48
N PRO A 288 -18.40 -10.43 -3.27
CA PRO A 288 -18.47 -9.03 -2.88
C PRO A 288 -17.10 -8.34 -2.95
N PHE A 289 -17.08 -7.04 -3.20
CA PHE A 289 -15.83 -6.28 -3.12
C PHE A 289 -15.30 -6.34 -1.70
N GLY A 290 -14.13 -6.97 -1.55
CA GLY A 290 -13.37 -6.99 -0.31
C GLY A 290 -12.33 -5.89 -0.26
N PHE A 291 -11.37 -6.05 0.65
CA PHE A 291 -10.20 -5.20 0.77
C PHE A 291 -8.96 -5.99 0.34
N HIS A 292 -8.26 -6.58 1.31
CA HIS A 292 -6.97 -7.20 1.06
C HIS A 292 -6.99 -8.73 1.00
N GLY A 293 -6.10 -9.28 0.17
CA GLY A 293 -5.80 -10.71 0.08
C GLY A 293 -4.31 -11.03 0.30
N SER A 294 -3.95 -12.31 0.32
CA SER A 294 -2.57 -12.77 0.26
C SER A 294 -2.52 -14.18 -0.31
N TRP A 295 -1.46 -14.49 -1.06
CA TRP A 295 -1.17 -15.86 -1.47
C TRP A 295 -0.27 -16.51 -0.41
N VAL A 296 -0.67 -17.69 0.06
CA VAL A 296 0.14 -18.51 0.96
C VAL A 296 0.48 -19.79 0.21
N PRO A 297 1.75 -20.00 -0.17
CA PRO A 297 2.17 -21.25 -0.80
C PRO A 297 1.85 -22.45 0.10
N ALA A 298 1.42 -23.56 -0.49
CA ALA A 298 1.37 -24.82 0.24
C ALA A 298 2.79 -25.19 0.68
N GLN A 299 2.97 -25.60 1.93
CA GLN A 299 4.22 -26.25 2.35
C GLN A 299 4.28 -27.60 1.62
N ILE A 300 5.22 -27.74 0.68
CA ILE A 300 5.58 -29.03 0.07
C ILE A 300 6.79 -29.58 0.82
#